data_AF-A0A3P1XS64-F1
#
_entry.id   AF-A0A3P1XS64-F1
#
_cell.length_a   1.000
_cell.length_b   1.000
_cell.length_c   1.000
_cell.angle_alpha   90.00
_cell.angle_beta   90.00
_cell.angle_gamma   90.00
#
_symmetry.space_group_name_H-M   'P 1'
#
loop_
_entity.id
_entity.type
_entity.pdbx_description
1 polymer ?
#
loop_
_entity_poly.entity_id
_entity_poly.type
_entity_poly.pdbx_seq_one_letter_code
_entity_poly.pdbx_strand_id
1 'polypeptide(L)'
;MIRQKIKKTGLLLIFVFCAWSGYAQVPSKPVDAFTLRAGYNHNRDKNTAFLGGGYLVGDYFWASATFYGGVHYLKYDGRHRIVPEIGADFHAVMVMAGLSVTPCSVQPKVGLSLLSIANVTAGYSIPFGREQLFKGFTLGVQIQLPVINRK
;
A
#
# COMPACT_ATOMS: atom_id res chain seq x y z
N MET A 1 15.86 26.00 33.58
CA MET A 1 15.92 24.57 33.16
C MET A 1 15.08 24.39 31.89
N ILE A 2 15.57 24.82 30.71
CA ILE A 2 14.81 24.74 29.43
C ILE A 2 15.80 24.40 28.31
N ARG A 3 16.00 23.11 28.05
CA ARG A 3 16.71 22.61 26.86
C ARG A 3 16.12 21.24 26.51
N GLN A 4 15.92 20.98 25.22
CA GLN A 4 15.40 19.75 24.59
C GLN A 4 13.91 19.72 24.17
N LYS A 5 13.45 20.64 23.33
CA LYS A 5 12.24 20.40 22.50
C LYS A 5 12.43 20.61 20.99
N ILE A 6 13.65 20.92 20.54
CA ILE A 6 13.93 21.32 19.15
C ILE A 6 14.37 20.14 18.24
N LYS A 7 14.71 18.96 18.79
CA LYS A 7 15.35 17.89 17.99
C LYS A 7 14.41 17.05 17.10
N LYS A 8 13.11 16.92 17.42
CA LYS A 8 12.19 16.05 16.65
C LYS A 8 11.41 16.81 15.57
N THR A 9 10.98 18.04 15.88
CA THR A 9 10.16 18.85 14.97
C THR A 9 10.97 19.40 13.79
N GLY A 10 12.23 19.80 14.03
CA GLY A 10 13.12 20.26 12.95
C GLY A 10 13.50 19.16 11.98
N LEU A 11 13.71 17.92 12.46
CA LEU A 11 14.02 16.77 11.61
C LEU A 11 12.82 16.36 10.75
N LEU A 12 11.60 16.39 11.30
CA LEU A 12 10.37 16.13 10.56
C LEU A 12 10.16 17.18 9.46
N LEU A 13 10.38 18.46 9.75
CA LEU A 13 10.31 19.54 8.76
C LEU A 13 11.34 19.37 7.66
N ILE A 14 12.59 19.00 7.97
CA ILE A 14 13.62 18.71 6.97
C ILE A 14 13.23 17.51 6.11
N PHE A 15 12.66 16.44 6.71
CA PHE A 15 12.21 15.27 5.95
C PHE A 15 11.05 15.61 5.00
N VAL A 16 10.10 16.43 5.47
CA VAL A 16 8.98 16.95 4.65
C VAL A 16 9.51 17.85 3.53
N PHE A 17 10.48 18.73 3.81
CA PHE A 17 11.06 19.64 2.81
C PHE A 17 11.91 18.89 1.78
N CYS A 18 12.72 17.91 2.21
CA CYS A 18 13.50 17.06 1.30
C CYS A 18 12.61 16.16 0.44
N ALA A 19 11.52 15.63 1.01
CA ALA A 19 10.51 14.92 0.24
C ALA A 19 9.91 15.88 -0.80
N TRP A 20 9.47 17.09 -0.39
CA TRP A 20 8.92 18.12 -1.27
C TRP A 20 9.85 18.54 -2.41
N SER A 21 11.13 18.80 -2.12
CA SER A 21 12.12 19.17 -3.14
C SER A 21 12.42 18.02 -4.10
N GLY A 22 12.40 16.77 -3.63
CA GLY A 22 12.53 15.59 -4.48
C GLY A 22 11.32 15.39 -5.40
N TYR A 23 10.10 15.69 -4.91
CA TYR A 23 8.86 15.59 -5.69
C TYR A 23 8.80 16.60 -6.85
N ALA A 24 9.31 17.83 -6.64
CA ALA A 24 9.31 18.87 -7.67
C ALA A 24 10.16 18.53 -8.91
N GLN A 25 11.03 17.51 -8.81
CA GLN A 25 11.93 17.08 -9.88
C GLN A 25 11.52 15.77 -10.56
N VAL A 26 10.38 15.15 -10.18
CA VAL A 26 9.93 13.90 -10.81
C VAL A 26 9.18 14.24 -12.11
N PRO A 27 9.73 13.91 -13.30
CA PRO A 27 9.01 14.14 -14.55
C PRO A 27 7.74 13.27 -14.58
N SER A 28 6.60 13.93 -14.71
CA SER A 28 5.28 13.32 -14.93
C SER A 28 5.27 12.63 -16.28
N LYS A 29 5.53 11.32 -16.29
CA LYS A 29 5.40 10.50 -17.50
C LYS A 29 4.26 9.52 -17.28
N PRO A 30 3.29 9.45 -18.21
CA PRO A 30 2.31 8.38 -18.19
C PRO A 30 3.05 7.05 -18.27
N VAL A 31 2.74 6.16 -17.34
CA VAL A 31 3.34 4.84 -17.22
C VAL A 31 2.23 3.82 -17.29
N ASP A 32 2.36 2.96 -18.28
CA ASP A 32 1.57 1.75 -18.43
C ASP A 32 2.50 0.59 -18.21
N ALA A 33 2.55 0.08 -16.97
CA ALA A 33 3.53 -0.91 -16.58
C ALA A 33 2.91 -2.04 -15.78
N PHE A 34 3.35 -3.26 -16.09
CA PHE A 34 3.19 -4.36 -15.17
C PHE A 34 4.05 -4.10 -13.93
N THR A 35 3.52 -4.41 -12.77
CA THR A 35 4.15 -4.20 -11.47
C THR A 35 4.16 -5.50 -10.68
N LEU A 36 5.26 -5.74 -9.97
CA LEU A 36 5.30 -6.75 -8.91
C LEU A 36 4.93 -6.08 -7.60
N ARG A 37 3.99 -6.67 -6.85
CA ARG A 37 3.50 -6.12 -5.59
C ARG A 37 3.85 -7.06 -4.45
N ALA A 38 4.49 -6.51 -3.44
CA ALA A 38 4.74 -7.18 -2.17
C ALA A 38 4.18 -6.32 -1.04
N GLY A 39 3.57 -6.93 -0.04
CA GLY A 39 2.98 -6.20 1.07
C GLY A 39 3.02 -6.98 2.36
N TYR A 40 2.90 -6.25 3.45
CA TYR A 40 2.75 -6.79 4.78
C TYR A 40 1.64 -6.05 5.50
N ASN A 41 0.66 -6.80 5.97
CA ASN A 41 -0.48 -6.28 6.69
C ASN A 41 -0.48 -6.81 8.13
N HIS A 42 -0.72 -5.91 9.07
CA HIS A 42 -0.92 -6.20 10.47
C HIS A 42 -2.34 -5.82 10.85
N ASN A 43 -3.08 -6.80 11.37
CA ASN A 43 -4.44 -6.62 11.86
C ASN A 43 -4.52 -7.18 13.29
N ARG A 44 -4.42 -6.29 14.28
CA ARG A 44 -4.42 -6.51 15.75
C ARG A 44 -3.50 -7.65 16.23
N ASP A 45 -3.86 -8.89 15.94
CA ASP A 45 -3.16 -10.12 16.37
C ASP A 45 -2.71 -11.00 15.18
N LYS A 46 -2.97 -10.58 13.93
CA LYS A 46 -2.67 -11.33 12.71
C LYS A 46 -1.72 -10.57 11.81
N ASN A 47 -0.71 -11.28 11.34
CA ASN A 47 0.26 -10.80 10.36
C ASN A 47 0.04 -11.53 9.06
N THR A 48 -0.10 -10.80 7.95
CA THR A 48 -0.29 -11.40 6.63
C THR A 48 0.70 -10.80 5.65
N ALA A 49 1.31 -11.65 4.84
CA ALA A 49 2.21 -11.24 3.77
C ALA A 49 1.47 -11.36 2.44
N PHE A 50 1.51 -10.31 1.64
CA PHE A 50 0.90 -10.27 0.31
C PHE A 50 1.98 -10.37 -0.76
N LEU A 51 1.73 -11.18 -1.78
CA LEU A 51 2.52 -11.22 -3.00
C LEU A 51 1.59 -11.29 -4.21
N GLY A 52 1.87 -10.49 -5.24
CA GLY A 52 1.03 -10.44 -6.43
C GLY A 52 1.64 -9.62 -7.55
N GLY A 53 0.85 -9.47 -8.60
CA GLY A 53 1.13 -8.59 -9.73
C GLY A 53 0.04 -7.54 -9.86
N GLY A 54 0.36 -6.43 -10.51
CA GLY A 54 -0.62 -5.42 -10.86
C GLY A 54 -0.26 -4.72 -12.15
N TYR A 55 -1.21 -3.96 -12.68
CA TYR A 55 -1.01 -3.11 -13.83
C TYR A 55 -1.28 -1.67 -13.41
N LEU A 56 -0.23 -0.85 -13.44
CA LEU A 56 -0.31 0.58 -13.15
C LEU A 56 -0.57 1.32 -14.45
N VAL A 57 -1.53 2.24 -14.41
CA VAL A 57 -1.93 3.12 -15.50
C VAL A 57 -1.97 4.55 -14.99
N GLY A 58 -1.44 5.49 -15.76
CA GLY A 58 -1.48 6.91 -15.45
C GLY A 58 -0.13 7.46 -14.98
N ASP A 59 -0.14 8.45 -14.10
CA ASP A 59 1.06 9.19 -13.69
C ASP A 59 1.47 8.85 -12.26
N TYR A 60 2.76 8.57 -12.05
CA TYR A 60 3.29 8.20 -10.72
C TYR A 60 3.02 9.25 -9.63
N PHE A 61 2.89 10.53 -10.01
CA PHE A 61 2.77 11.65 -9.08
C PHE A 61 1.37 12.26 -9.04
N TRP A 62 0.81 12.63 -10.20
CA TRP A 62 -0.45 13.35 -10.25
C TRP A 62 -1.66 12.47 -9.94
N ALA A 63 -1.84 11.42 -10.75
CA ALA A 63 -2.91 10.47 -10.59
C ALA A 63 -2.59 9.16 -11.31
N SER A 64 -2.62 8.04 -10.59
CA SER A 64 -2.54 6.70 -11.18
C SER A 64 -3.59 5.77 -10.61
N ALA A 65 -3.92 4.74 -11.38
CA ALA A 65 -4.74 3.63 -10.94
C ALA A 65 -3.94 2.33 -11.11
N THR A 66 -4.04 1.45 -10.13
CA THR A 66 -3.41 0.12 -10.18
C THR A 66 -4.46 -0.95 -9.95
N PHE A 67 -4.68 -1.79 -10.95
CA PHE A 67 -5.48 -3.02 -10.81
C PHE A 67 -4.54 -4.17 -10.49
N TYR A 68 -4.86 -4.99 -9.50
CA TYR A 68 -3.93 -5.99 -9.01
C TYR A 68 -4.61 -7.28 -8.57
N GLY A 69 -3.81 -8.34 -8.58
CA GLY A 69 -4.21 -9.66 -8.12
C GLY A 69 -3.02 -10.38 -7.49
N GLY A 70 -3.29 -11.18 -6.46
CA GLY A 70 -2.24 -11.89 -5.75
C GLY A 70 -2.80 -12.79 -4.67
N VAL A 71 -1.94 -13.13 -3.71
CA VAL A 71 -2.27 -13.99 -2.59
C VAL A 71 -1.74 -13.42 -1.28
N HIS A 72 -2.52 -13.60 -0.22
CA HIS A 72 -2.08 -13.44 1.16
C HIS A 72 -1.67 -14.77 1.74
N TYR A 73 -0.49 -14.80 2.32
CA TYR A 73 -0.05 -15.85 3.20
C TYR A 73 -0.27 -15.40 4.64
N LEU A 74 -0.98 -16.24 5.42
CA LEU A 74 -1.13 -16.04 6.86
C LEU A 74 -1.07 -17.35 7.62
N LYS A 75 -0.66 -17.26 8.89
CA LYS A 75 -0.76 -18.34 9.85
C LYS A 75 -1.96 -18.07 10.75
N TYR A 76 -2.96 -18.95 10.72
CA TYR A 76 -4.15 -18.87 11.56
C TYR A 76 -4.36 -20.22 12.24
N ASP A 77 -4.45 -20.21 13.58
CA ASP A 77 -4.70 -21.39 14.39
C ASP A 77 -3.74 -22.56 14.09
N GLY A 78 -2.44 -22.25 14.03
CA GLY A 78 -1.38 -23.22 13.72
C GLY A 78 -1.29 -23.67 12.25
N ARG A 79 -2.27 -23.34 11.41
CA ARG A 79 -2.31 -23.74 9.99
C ARG A 79 -1.88 -22.61 9.07
N HIS A 80 -1.18 -22.97 8.00
CA HIS A 80 -0.82 -22.08 6.91
C HIS A 80 -2.00 -21.97 5.94
N ARG A 81 -2.42 -20.73 5.64
CA ARG A 81 -3.50 -20.47 4.68
C ARG A 81 -3.01 -19.50 3.62
N ILE A 82 -3.41 -19.78 2.38
CA ILE A 82 -3.19 -18.93 1.22
C ILE A 82 -4.57 -18.44 0.78
N VAL A 83 -4.75 -17.12 0.73
CA VAL A 83 -6.03 -16.50 0.37
C VAL A 83 -5.82 -15.60 -0.84
N PRO A 84 -6.51 -15.83 -1.97
CA PRO A 84 -6.38 -14.93 -3.11
C PRO A 84 -7.00 -13.56 -2.80
N GLU A 85 -6.42 -12.51 -3.37
CA GLU A 85 -6.92 -11.14 -3.32
C GLU A 85 -6.89 -10.54 -4.72
N ILE A 86 -7.94 -9.80 -5.05
CA ILE A 86 -7.96 -8.85 -6.17
C ILE A 86 -8.29 -7.46 -5.63
N GLY A 87 -7.81 -6.41 -6.29
CA GLY A 87 -8.14 -5.05 -5.86
C GLY A 87 -7.80 -3.99 -6.88
N ALA A 88 -8.21 -2.77 -6.53
CA ALA A 88 -7.93 -1.56 -7.28
C ALA A 88 -7.48 -0.46 -6.31
N ASP A 89 -6.38 0.20 -6.64
CA ASP A 89 -5.81 1.30 -5.87
C ASP A 89 -5.73 2.54 -6.75
N PHE A 90 -6.28 3.65 -6.28
CA PHE A 90 -6.15 4.98 -6.85
C PHE A 90 -5.14 5.77 -6.04
N HIS A 91 -4.17 6.36 -6.72
CA HIS A 91 -3.14 7.20 -6.15
C HIS A 91 -3.33 8.61 -6.70
N ALA A 92 -3.24 9.61 -5.84
CA ALA A 92 -3.23 11.01 -6.23
C ALA A 92 -2.34 11.76 -5.24
N VAL A 93 -1.38 12.55 -5.72
CA VAL A 93 -0.56 13.48 -4.92
C VAL A 93 -0.31 13.02 -3.47
N MET A 94 0.60 12.06 -3.31
CA MET A 94 1.01 11.48 -2.02
C MET A 94 -0.05 10.71 -1.21
N VAL A 95 -1.30 10.66 -1.64
CA VAL A 95 -2.37 9.89 -1.01
C VAL A 95 -2.80 8.73 -1.89
N MET A 96 -3.41 7.72 -1.27
CA MET A 96 -4.04 6.63 -1.99
C MET A 96 -5.34 6.20 -1.32
N ALA A 97 -6.26 5.72 -2.14
CA ALA A 97 -7.49 5.07 -1.72
C ALA A 97 -7.69 3.82 -2.58
N GLY A 98 -8.20 2.76 -1.99
CA GLY A 98 -8.34 1.50 -2.71
C GLY A 98 -9.36 0.58 -2.08
N LEU A 99 -9.70 -0.44 -2.86
CA LEU A 99 -10.61 -1.50 -2.47
C LEU A 99 -9.97 -2.83 -2.84
N SER A 100 -9.92 -3.74 -1.88
CA SER A 100 -9.55 -5.12 -2.15
C SER A 100 -10.65 -6.09 -1.75
N VAL A 101 -10.71 -7.20 -2.45
CA VAL A 101 -11.68 -8.27 -2.25
C VAL A 101 -10.92 -9.58 -2.15
N THR A 102 -11.17 -10.28 -1.06
CA THR A 102 -10.77 -11.68 -0.89
C THR A 102 -12.04 -12.53 -0.83
N PRO A 103 -11.96 -13.86 -0.98
CA PRO A 103 -13.12 -14.76 -0.80
C PRO A 103 -13.79 -14.65 0.59
N CYS A 104 -13.16 -14.01 1.57
CA CYS A 104 -13.63 -13.93 2.94
C CYS A 104 -13.93 -12.51 3.42
N SER A 105 -13.51 -11.46 2.69
CA SER A 105 -13.65 -10.08 3.15
C SER A 105 -13.49 -9.05 2.03
N VAL A 106 -14.22 -7.94 2.14
CA VAL A 106 -13.97 -6.71 1.38
C VAL A 106 -13.18 -5.78 2.27
N GLN A 107 -12.13 -5.18 1.76
CA GLN A 107 -11.29 -4.24 2.49
C GLN A 107 -11.17 -2.92 1.74
N PRO A 108 -11.99 -1.91 2.09
CA PRO A 108 -11.64 -0.52 1.81
C PRO A 108 -10.38 -0.14 2.57
N LYS A 109 -9.49 0.60 1.90
CA LYS A 109 -8.24 1.10 2.47
C LYS A 109 -7.90 2.48 1.93
N VAL A 110 -7.26 3.28 2.76
CA VAL A 110 -6.74 4.61 2.42
C VAL A 110 -5.33 4.75 3.00
N GLY A 111 -4.51 5.60 2.43
CA GLY A 111 -3.11 5.64 2.84
C GLY A 111 -2.32 6.78 2.25
N LEU A 112 -1.04 6.78 2.61
CA LEU A 112 -0.02 7.61 2.01
C LEU A 112 0.75 6.80 0.97
N SER A 113 1.10 7.45 -0.11
CA SER A 113 1.79 6.85 -1.25
C SER A 113 3.00 7.68 -1.63
N LEU A 114 4.17 7.08 -1.60
CA LEU A 114 5.40 7.67 -2.13
C LEU A 114 5.51 7.28 -3.60
N LEU A 115 5.15 8.23 -4.48
CA LEU A 115 5.24 8.10 -5.95
C LEU A 115 4.53 6.87 -6.52
N SER A 116 3.45 6.41 -5.90
CA SER A 116 2.77 5.16 -6.29
C SER A 116 3.68 3.91 -6.24
N ILE A 117 4.86 3.97 -5.59
CA ILE A 117 5.80 2.83 -5.46
C ILE A 117 5.70 2.23 -4.06
N ALA A 118 5.77 3.05 -3.02
CA ALA A 118 5.70 2.60 -1.62
C ALA A 118 4.47 3.20 -0.94
N ASN A 119 3.61 2.35 -0.39
CA ASN A 119 2.34 2.74 0.17
C ASN A 119 2.26 2.31 1.63
N VAL A 120 1.80 3.21 2.50
CA VAL A 120 1.42 2.90 3.87
C VAL A 120 -0.09 3.09 3.94
N THR A 121 -0.81 2.02 4.29
CA THR A 121 -2.26 1.96 4.20
C THR A 121 -2.88 1.63 5.54
N ALA A 122 -4.04 2.20 5.78
CA ALA A 122 -4.96 1.87 6.85
C ALA A 122 -6.29 1.47 6.21
N GLY A 123 -6.78 0.29 6.53
CA GLY A 123 -8.03 -0.23 5.99
C GLY A 123 -8.88 -0.91 7.03
N TYR A 124 -10.12 -1.21 6.66
CA TYR A 124 -11.03 -1.94 7.52
C TYR A 124 -11.61 -3.11 6.74
N SER A 125 -11.24 -4.33 7.14
CA SER A 125 -11.71 -5.54 6.48
C SER A 125 -13.09 -5.92 7.02
N ILE A 126 -14.09 -5.85 6.15
CA ILE A 126 -15.48 -6.23 6.38
C ILE A 126 -15.60 -7.70 5.96
N PRO A 127 -15.70 -8.65 6.92
CA PRO A 127 -15.78 -10.06 6.58
C PRO A 127 -17.15 -10.39 5.97
N PHE A 128 -17.15 -11.20 4.93
CA PHE A 128 -18.36 -11.82 4.39
C PHE A 128 -18.06 -13.30 4.16
N GLY A 129 -18.89 -14.19 4.73
CA GLY A 129 -18.65 -15.63 4.76
C GLY A 129 -18.42 -16.19 6.16
N ARG A 130 -18.20 -17.51 6.25
CA ARG A 130 -18.12 -18.24 7.53
C ARG A 130 -16.80 -18.04 8.28
N GLU A 131 -15.70 -17.78 7.58
CA GLU A 131 -14.37 -17.62 8.18
C GLU A 131 -13.96 -16.14 8.25
N GLN A 132 -13.84 -15.61 9.46
CA GLN A 132 -13.44 -14.22 9.71
C GLN A 132 -11.90 -14.08 9.76
N LEU A 133 -11.23 -14.42 8.65
CA LEU A 133 -9.77 -14.41 8.55
C LEU A 133 -9.20 -12.99 8.66
N PHE A 134 -9.80 -12.03 7.97
CA PHE A 134 -9.41 -10.63 7.93
C PHE A 134 -10.54 -9.76 8.47
N LYS A 135 -10.72 -9.67 9.80
CA LYS A 135 -11.77 -8.83 10.40
C LYS A 135 -11.14 -7.64 11.09
N GLY A 136 -11.67 -6.46 10.82
CA GLY A 136 -11.32 -5.25 11.56
C GLY A 136 -10.22 -4.40 10.91
N PHE A 137 -9.64 -3.53 11.74
CA PHE A 137 -8.67 -2.53 11.30
C PHE A 137 -7.34 -3.18 10.92
N THR A 138 -6.81 -2.80 9.76
CA THR A 138 -5.58 -3.35 9.18
C THR A 138 -4.65 -2.21 8.81
N LEU A 139 -3.39 -2.31 9.25
CA LEU A 139 -2.30 -1.45 8.83
C LEU A 139 -1.40 -2.21 7.87
N GLY A 140 -1.17 -1.66 6.70
CA GLY A 140 -0.40 -2.29 5.64
C GLY A 140 0.76 -1.44 5.19
N VAL A 141 1.89 -2.07 4.89
CA VAL A 141 2.96 -1.48 4.07
C VAL A 141 3.03 -2.28 2.79
N GLN A 142 3.04 -1.60 1.66
CA GLN A 142 3.09 -2.22 0.34
C GLN A 142 4.15 -1.55 -0.51
N ILE A 143 4.87 -2.36 -1.28
CA ILE A 143 5.79 -1.90 -2.30
C ILE A 143 5.30 -2.48 -3.62
N GLN A 144 5.18 -1.63 -4.63
CA GLN A 144 4.98 -2.04 -6.00
C GLN A 144 6.14 -1.59 -6.86
N LEU A 145 6.73 -2.53 -7.58
CA LEU A 145 7.89 -2.29 -8.43
C LEU A 145 7.45 -2.45 -9.89
N PRO A 146 7.57 -1.39 -10.71
CA PRO A 146 7.32 -1.51 -12.14
C PRO A 146 8.37 -2.41 -12.78
N VAL A 147 7.90 -3.42 -13.50
CA VAL A 147 8.73 -4.28 -14.34
C VAL A 147 8.96 -3.52 -15.65
N ILE A 148 10.03 -2.74 -15.68
CA ILE A 148 10.42 -1.98 -16.87
C ILE A 148 11.00 -2.96 -17.88
N ASN A 149 10.31 -3.15 -19.00
CA ASN A 149 10.85 -3.88 -20.14
C ASN A 149 11.92 -3.01 -20.80
N ARG A 150 13.21 -3.34 -20.60
CA ARG A 150 14.30 -2.71 -21.37
C ARG A 150 14.13 -3.18 -22.82
N LYS A 151 13.58 -2.33 -23.68
CA LYS A 151 13.82 -2.43 -25.13
C LYS A 151 15.22 -1.92 -25.44
#